data_AF-A0A2U9SUV4-F1
#
_entry.id   AF-A0A2U9SUV4-F1
#
_cell.length_a   1.000
_cell.length_b   1.000
_cell.length_c   1.000
_cell.angle_alpha   90.00
_cell.angle_beta   90.00
_cell.angle_gamma   90.00
#
_symmetry.space_group_name_H-M   'P 1'
#
loop_
_entity.id
_entity.type
_entity.pdbx_description
1 polymer ?
#
loop_
_entity_poly.entity_id
_entity_poly.type
_entity_poly.pdbx_seq_one_letter_code
_entity_poly.pdbx_strand_id
1 'polypeptide(L)'
;MNAPRARLSVELGPLKAEWEAWCAQRGVTPSEGLRQFAAKAIERAGDRPDTRASFPPRDGPCIRIGIGLTRTEHECVRAAAYVSGFTANRWIVALIRAHLTGEPQLGNRELTLLAESNQQLAVIRKLLGELVRSSDTSPSRQGPAWEDTRAAIDAHLRAAAKLVRSNLDRWSR
;
A
#
# COMPACT_ATOMS: atom_id res chain seq x y z
N MET A 1 -26.54 -11.16 -8.81
CA MET A 1 -27.51 -11.18 -7.69
C MET A 1 -27.34 -9.90 -6.88
N ASN A 2 -28.35 -9.05 -6.85
CA ASN A 2 -28.32 -7.76 -6.15
C ASN A 2 -28.51 -8.03 -4.65
N ALA A 3 -27.54 -7.68 -3.80
CA ALA A 3 -27.68 -7.87 -2.36
C ALA A 3 -28.91 -7.09 -1.84
N PRO A 4 -29.74 -7.67 -0.95
CA PRO A 4 -30.91 -6.98 -0.43
C PRO A 4 -30.46 -5.70 0.29
N ARG A 5 -31.15 -4.59 0.03
CA ARG A 5 -30.91 -3.31 0.72
C ARG A 5 -31.22 -3.49 2.21
N ALA A 6 -30.21 -3.74 3.02
CA ALA A 6 -30.33 -3.73 4.47
C ALA A 6 -30.61 -2.29 4.93
N ARG A 7 -31.86 -2.02 5.34
CA ARG A 7 -32.30 -0.70 5.79
C ARG A 7 -32.30 -0.68 7.32
N LEU A 8 -31.69 0.36 7.89
CA LEU A 8 -31.76 0.67 9.31
C LEU A 8 -32.53 1.99 9.46
N SER A 9 -33.64 1.96 10.22
CA SER A 9 -34.35 3.17 10.63
C SER A 9 -33.81 3.60 11.98
N VAL A 10 -33.34 4.84 12.10
CA VAL A 10 -32.73 5.35 13.32
C VAL A 10 -33.47 6.61 13.75
N GLU A 11 -33.96 6.63 14.98
CA GLU A 11 -34.54 7.82 15.59
C GLU A 11 -33.43 8.68 16.19
N LEU A 12 -33.21 9.86 15.60
CA LEU A 12 -32.21 10.82 16.07
C LEU A 12 -32.81 11.89 17.01
N GLY A 13 -34.14 11.97 17.11
CA GLY A 13 -34.83 12.97 17.93
C GLY A 13 -34.30 14.40 17.69
N PRO A 14 -33.97 15.18 18.74
CA PRO A 14 -33.49 16.56 18.61
C PRO A 14 -32.15 16.69 17.87
N LEU A 15 -31.33 15.63 17.87
CA LEU A 15 -30.02 15.62 17.20
C LEU A 15 -30.12 15.62 15.67
N LYS A 16 -31.32 15.38 15.10
CA LYS A 16 -31.52 15.34 13.65
C LYS A 16 -31.10 16.66 12.98
N ALA A 17 -31.47 17.80 13.56
CA ALA A 17 -31.17 19.11 12.97
C ALA A 17 -29.66 19.40 12.99
N GLU A 18 -28.99 19.08 14.09
CA GLU A 18 -27.53 19.23 14.23
C GLU A 18 -26.79 18.27 13.29
N TRP A 19 -27.29 17.04 13.14
CA TRP A 19 -26.76 16.04 12.24
C TRP A 19 -26.88 16.44 10.77
N GLU A 20 -28.03 16.96 10.36
CA GLU A 20 -28.27 17.47 9.00
C GLU A 20 -27.36 18.67 8.69
N ALA A 21 -27.23 19.61 9.64
CA ALA A 21 -26.31 20.75 9.50
C ALA A 21 -24.85 20.30 9.38
N TRP A 22 -24.43 19.31 10.18
CA TRP A 22 -23.09 18.74 10.13
C TRP A 22 -22.79 18.06 8.78
N CYS A 23 -23.78 17.33 8.25
CA CYS A 23 -23.69 16.67 6.94
C CYS A 23 -23.65 17.68 5.79
N ALA A 24 -24.49 18.72 5.84
CA ALA A 24 -24.54 19.78 4.84
C ALA A 24 -23.22 20.55 4.74
N GLN A 25 -22.60 20.90 5.87
CA GLN A 25 -21.27 21.54 5.91
C GLN A 25 -20.17 20.69 5.26
N ARG A 26 -20.37 19.37 5.18
CA ARG A 26 -19.39 18.41 4.64
C ARG A 26 -19.76 17.88 3.25
N GLY A 27 -20.83 18.40 2.65
CA GLY A 27 -21.28 17.99 1.32
C GLY A 27 -21.72 16.53 1.24
N VAL A 28 -22.12 15.91 2.36
CA VAL A 28 -22.58 14.52 2.41
C VAL A 28 -24.08 14.48 2.72
N THR A 29 -24.79 13.47 2.20
CA THR A 29 -26.19 13.26 2.58
C THR A 29 -26.29 12.71 4.01
N PRO A 30 -27.40 12.94 4.74
CA PRO A 30 -27.56 12.42 6.11
C PRO A 30 -27.38 10.90 6.22
N SER A 31 -27.84 10.15 5.22
CA SER A 31 -27.64 8.69 5.15
C SER A 31 -26.20 8.30 4.86
N GLU A 32 -25.50 9.07 4.02
CA GLU A 32 -24.08 8.84 3.72
C GLU A 32 -23.19 9.15 4.92
N GLY A 33 -23.44 10.27 5.59
CA GLY A 33 -22.79 10.60 6.86
C GLY A 33 -23.00 9.50 7.90
N LEU A 34 -24.21 8.91 7.95
CA LEU A 34 -24.54 7.93 8.99
C LEU A 34 -23.84 6.60 8.69
N ARG A 35 -23.75 6.21 7.42
CA ARG A 35 -22.92 5.07 6.99
C ARG A 35 -21.45 5.28 7.35
N GLN A 36 -20.89 6.45 7.08
CA GLN A 36 -19.50 6.75 7.40
C GLN A 36 -19.26 6.78 8.91
N PHE A 37 -20.19 7.33 9.69
CA PHE A 37 -20.13 7.33 11.14
C PHE A 37 -20.19 5.91 11.70
N ALA A 38 -21.15 5.10 11.27
CA ALA A 38 -21.26 3.70 11.68
C ALA A 38 -20.02 2.89 11.30
N ALA A 39 -19.49 3.07 10.08
CA ALA A 39 -18.26 2.42 9.64
C ALA A 39 -17.07 2.77 10.54
N LYS A 40 -16.89 4.05 10.87
CA LYS A 40 -15.82 4.52 11.78
C LYS A 40 -16.02 4.05 13.21
N ALA A 41 -17.26 4.00 13.70
CA ALA A 41 -17.59 3.50 15.03
C ALA A 41 -17.29 2.00 15.14
N ILE A 42 -17.66 1.21 14.13
CA ILE A 42 -17.33 -0.22 14.04
C ILE A 42 -15.81 -0.43 13.92
N GLU A 43 -15.13 0.38 13.12
CA GLU A 43 -13.66 0.34 12.97
C GLU A 43 -12.92 0.65 14.28
N ARG A 44 -13.43 1.59 15.09
CA ARG A 44 -12.86 1.93 16.40
C ARG A 44 -13.22 0.94 17.51
N ALA A 45 -14.40 0.33 17.45
CA ALA A 45 -14.88 -0.62 18.44
C ALA A 45 -14.31 -2.04 18.21
N GLY A 46 -13.91 -2.35 16.98
CA GLY A 46 -13.24 -3.60 16.66
C GLY A 46 -11.75 -3.47 16.90
N ASP A 47 -11.21 -4.25 17.84
CA ASP A 47 -9.85 -4.78 17.76
C ASP A 47 -9.80 -5.71 16.52
N ARG A 48 -9.91 -5.11 15.34
CA ARG A 48 -10.05 -5.84 14.09
C ARG A 48 -8.64 -6.34 13.75
N PRO A 49 -8.42 -7.66 13.62
CA PRO A 49 -7.15 -8.14 13.07
C PRO A 49 -6.94 -7.43 11.74
N ASP A 50 -5.72 -6.93 11.47
CA ASP A 50 -5.37 -6.12 10.29
C ASP A 50 -5.98 -6.71 9.01
N THR A 51 -7.21 -6.30 8.68
CA THR A 51 -7.98 -6.82 7.54
C THR A 51 -7.56 -6.09 6.26
N ARG A 52 -6.26 -5.85 6.09
CA ARG A 52 -5.72 -5.52 4.78
C ARG A 52 -5.97 -6.73 3.89
N ALA A 53 -6.76 -6.52 2.84
CA ALA A 53 -7.09 -7.58 1.92
C ALA A 53 -5.80 -8.04 1.22
N SER A 54 -5.37 -9.28 1.44
CA SER A 54 -4.33 -9.87 0.62
C SER A 54 -4.97 -10.29 -0.70
N PHE A 55 -4.69 -9.54 -1.76
CA PHE A 55 -5.17 -9.92 -3.09
C PHE A 55 -4.18 -10.89 -3.72
N PRO A 56 -4.62 -12.09 -4.15
CA PRO A 56 -3.78 -12.96 -4.95
C PRO A 56 -3.36 -12.26 -6.26
N PRO A 57 -2.34 -12.79 -6.96
CA PRO A 57 -2.05 -12.42 -8.33
C PRO A 57 -3.33 -12.39 -9.17
N ARG A 58 -3.40 -11.49 -10.15
CA ARG A 58 -4.59 -11.39 -11.02
C ARG A 58 -4.83 -12.74 -11.67
N ASP A 59 -5.97 -13.36 -11.35
CA ASP A 59 -6.41 -14.61 -11.93
C ASP A 59 -7.79 -14.42 -12.56
N GLY A 60 -7.91 -14.79 -13.83
CA GLY A 60 -9.15 -14.68 -14.61
C GLY A 60 -9.50 -13.29 -15.21
N PRO A 61 -10.66 -13.19 -15.89
CA PRO A 61 -11.08 -11.99 -16.60
C PRO A 61 -11.40 -10.84 -15.64
N CYS A 62 -10.81 -9.66 -15.91
CA CYS A 62 -11.03 -8.47 -15.10
C CYS A 62 -12.42 -7.86 -15.35
N ILE A 63 -13.14 -7.54 -14.28
CA ILE A 63 -14.34 -6.70 -14.34
C ILE A 63 -13.92 -5.28 -14.73
N ARG A 64 -14.51 -4.74 -15.80
CA ARG A 64 -14.23 -3.38 -16.27
C ARG A 64 -15.18 -2.39 -15.59
N ILE A 65 -14.61 -1.37 -14.99
CA ILE A 65 -15.33 -0.21 -14.46
C ILE A 65 -14.98 0.98 -15.37
N GLY A 66 -15.99 1.59 -15.98
CA GLY A 66 -15.81 2.83 -16.74
C GLY A 66 -15.71 4.02 -15.79
N ILE A 67 -14.61 4.76 -15.85
CA ILE A 67 -14.38 5.95 -15.02
C ILE A 67 -14.45 7.18 -15.93
N GLY A 68 -15.38 8.09 -15.64
CA GLY A 68 -15.45 9.38 -16.31
C GLY A 68 -14.44 10.34 -15.69
N LEU A 69 -13.51 10.84 -16.50
CA LEU A 69 -12.55 11.87 -16.10
C LEU A 69 -12.71 13.08 -17.03
N THR A 70 -12.60 14.28 -16.47
CA THR A 70 -12.41 15.49 -17.27
C THR A 70 -11.06 15.44 -17.99
N ARG A 71 -10.88 16.28 -19.02
CA ARG A 71 -9.62 16.34 -19.78
C ARG A 71 -8.42 16.60 -18.87
N THR A 72 -8.55 17.58 -17.97
CA THR A 72 -7.48 17.97 -17.04
C THR A 72 -7.13 16.85 -16.08
N GLU A 73 -8.12 16.18 -15.50
CA GLU A 73 -7.89 15.03 -14.61
C GLU A 73 -7.18 13.89 -15.36
N HIS A 74 -7.59 13.59 -16.58
CA HIS A 74 -6.94 12.56 -17.40
C HIS A 74 -5.47 12.90 -17.71
N GLU A 75 -5.15 14.16 -17.97
CA GLU A 75 -3.77 14.62 -18.17
C GLU A 75 -2.93 14.47 -16.90
N CYS A 76 -3.46 14.86 -15.74
CA CYS A 76 -2.81 14.66 -14.45
C CYS A 76 -2.56 13.18 -14.14
N VAL A 77 -3.55 12.31 -14.39
CA VAL A 77 -3.41 10.86 -14.23
C VAL A 77 -2.30 10.32 -15.13
N ARG A 78 -2.23 10.76 -16.38
CA ARG A 78 -1.19 10.32 -17.33
C ARG A 78 0.21 10.76 -16.88
N ALA A 79 0.35 11.99 -16.39
CA ALA A 79 1.61 12.49 -15.86
C ALA A 79 2.06 11.71 -14.61
N ALA A 80 1.16 11.50 -13.65
CA ALA A 80 1.45 10.74 -12.43
C ALA A 80 1.82 9.27 -12.74
N ALA A 81 1.09 8.64 -13.67
CA ALA A 81 1.38 7.29 -14.13
C ALA A 81 2.77 7.18 -14.75
N TYR A 82 3.14 8.14 -15.63
CA TYR A 82 4.44 8.16 -16.27
C TYR A 82 5.60 8.26 -15.26
N VAL A 83 5.51 9.19 -14.30
CA VAL A 83 6.54 9.35 -13.26
C VAL A 83 6.69 8.07 -12.44
N SER A 84 5.58 7.41 -12.14
CA SER A 84 5.52 6.16 -11.38
C SER A 84 5.86 4.92 -12.21
N GLY A 85 6.15 5.05 -13.52
CA GLY A 85 6.47 3.90 -14.38
C GLY A 85 5.30 2.97 -14.70
N PHE A 86 4.08 3.51 -14.75
CA PHE A 86 2.84 2.81 -15.10
C PHE A 86 2.17 3.42 -16.35
N THR A 87 1.26 2.67 -16.96
CA THR A 87 0.24 3.25 -17.84
C THR A 87 -0.89 3.84 -17.00
N ALA A 88 -1.65 4.83 -17.51
CA ALA A 88 -2.74 5.48 -16.77
C ALA A 88 -3.71 4.48 -16.12
N ASN A 89 -4.19 3.49 -16.87
CA ASN A 89 -5.09 2.46 -16.35
C ASN A 89 -4.43 1.58 -15.26
N ARG A 90 -3.15 1.19 -15.44
CA ARG A 90 -2.43 0.40 -14.43
C ARG A 90 -2.17 1.20 -13.17
N TRP A 91 -1.90 2.50 -13.31
CA TRP A 91 -1.72 3.41 -12.18
C TRP A 91 -3.00 3.58 -11.37
N ILE A 92 -4.16 3.74 -12.01
CA ILE A 92 -5.45 3.77 -11.30
C ILE A 92 -5.70 2.46 -10.54
N VAL A 93 -5.46 1.31 -11.17
CA VAL A 93 -5.57 -0.01 -10.51
C VAL A 93 -4.61 -0.11 -9.33
N ALA A 94 -3.36 0.34 -9.50
CA ALA A 94 -2.34 0.34 -8.46
C ALA A 94 -2.79 1.19 -7.28
N LEU A 95 -3.37 2.37 -7.53
CA LEU A 95 -3.87 3.27 -6.50
C LEU A 95 -5.03 2.64 -5.70
N ILE A 96 -5.99 2.02 -6.38
CA ILE A 96 -7.07 1.27 -5.73
C ILE A 96 -6.51 0.14 -4.86
N ARG A 97 -5.56 -0.64 -5.39
CA ARG A 97 -4.94 -1.74 -4.63
C ARG A 97 -4.13 -1.24 -3.43
N ALA A 98 -3.32 -0.20 -3.60
CA ALA A 98 -2.55 0.40 -2.52
C ALA A 98 -3.48 0.84 -1.39
N HIS A 99 -4.61 1.47 -1.73
CA HIS A 99 -5.59 1.92 -0.76
C HIS A 99 -6.28 0.77 -0.01
N LEU A 100 -6.60 -0.33 -0.71
CA LEU A 100 -7.30 -1.48 -0.12
C LEU A 100 -6.38 -2.44 0.66
N THR A 101 -5.11 -2.55 0.25
CA THR A 101 -4.16 -3.53 0.82
C THR A 101 -3.14 -2.90 1.76
N GLY A 102 -2.92 -1.59 1.68
CA GLY A 102 -1.78 -0.94 2.33
C GLY A 102 -0.42 -1.35 1.79
N GLU A 103 -0.36 -2.21 0.76
CA GLU A 103 0.89 -2.65 0.15
C GLU A 103 1.38 -1.65 -0.90
N PRO A 104 2.68 -1.32 -0.92
CA PRO A 104 3.26 -0.48 -1.96
C PRO A 104 3.11 -1.14 -3.35
N GLN A 105 2.57 -0.38 -4.31
CA GLN A 105 2.46 -0.79 -5.71
C GLN A 105 3.52 -0.05 -6.51
N LEU A 106 4.63 -0.75 -6.82
CA LEU A 106 5.77 -0.15 -7.51
C LEU A 106 5.66 -0.37 -9.02
N GLY A 107 5.90 0.70 -9.79
CA GLY A 107 5.98 0.59 -11.24
C GLY A 107 7.37 0.18 -11.71
N ASN A 108 7.54 -0.01 -13.01
CA ASN A 108 8.76 -0.57 -13.58
C ASN A 108 10.01 0.22 -13.18
N ARG A 109 9.92 1.57 -13.19
CA ARG A 109 11.02 2.45 -12.82
C ARG A 109 11.44 2.26 -11.37
N GLU A 110 10.47 2.24 -10.46
CA GLU A 110 10.72 2.08 -9.02
C GLU A 110 11.27 0.69 -8.71
N LEU A 111 10.77 -0.35 -9.38
CA LEU A 111 11.27 -1.71 -9.26
C LEU A 111 12.73 -1.81 -9.68
N THR A 112 13.12 -1.18 -10.80
CA THR A 112 14.52 -1.14 -11.25
C THR A 112 15.41 -0.45 -10.23
N LEU A 113 15.02 0.76 -9.76
CA LEU A 113 15.80 1.50 -8.76
C LEU A 113 15.95 0.73 -7.44
N LEU A 114 14.88 0.07 -6.99
CA LEU A 114 14.92 -0.75 -5.78
C LEU A 114 15.80 -2.00 -5.96
N ALA A 115 15.77 -2.63 -7.14
CA ALA A 115 16.63 -3.76 -7.46
C ALA A 115 18.12 -3.36 -7.48
N GLU A 116 18.44 -2.23 -8.12
CA GLU A 116 19.81 -1.68 -8.15
C GLU A 116 20.32 -1.33 -6.74
N SER A 117 19.49 -0.65 -5.94
CA SER A 117 19.82 -0.31 -4.56
C SER A 117 20.09 -1.56 -3.71
N ASN A 118 19.26 -2.59 -3.84
CA ASN A 118 19.47 -3.87 -3.14
C ASN A 118 20.75 -4.58 -3.59
N GLN A 119 21.08 -4.51 -4.89
CA GLN A 119 22.33 -5.09 -5.40
C GLN A 119 23.55 -4.38 -4.78
N GLN A 120 23.53 -3.05 -4.69
CA GLN A 120 24.58 -2.27 -4.04
C GLN A 120 24.73 -2.63 -2.55
N LEU A 121 23.61 -2.75 -1.83
CA LEU A 121 23.63 -3.18 -0.42
C LEU A 121 24.17 -4.60 -0.25
N ALA A 122 23.89 -5.52 -1.17
CA ALA A 122 24.44 -6.87 -1.15
C ALA A 122 25.97 -6.87 -1.37
N VAL A 123 26.49 -5.98 -2.23
CA VAL A 123 27.94 -5.78 -2.40
C VAL A 123 28.57 -5.21 -1.14
N ILE A 124 27.97 -4.18 -0.54
CA ILE A 124 28.45 -3.59 0.72
C ILE A 124 28.52 -4.66 1.80
N ARG A 125 27.47 -5.46 1.97
CA ARG A 125 27.44 -6.60 2.90
C ARG A 125 28.60 -7.58 2.67
N LYS A 126 28.91 -7.90 1.41
CA LYS A 126 30.01 -8.81 1.07
C LYS A 126 31.36 -8.22 1.49
N LEU A 127 31.63 -6.97 1.13
CA LEU A 127 32.85 -6.25 1.48
C LEU A 127 33.03 -6.13 3.00
N LEU A 128 31.94 -5.83 3.70
CA LEU A 128 31.87 -5.83 5.16
C LEU A 128 32.30 -7.19 5.74
N GLY A 129 31.77 -8.29 5.21
CA GLY A 129 32.17 -9.64 5.62
C GLY A 129 33.63 -10.01 5.31
N GLU A 130 34.21 -9.45 4.26
CA GLU A 130 35.63 -9.63 3.92
C GLU A 130 36.56 -8.84 4.84
N LEU A 131 36.22 -7.59 5.17
CA LEU A 131 36.94 -6.75 6.13
C LEU A 131 37.01 -7.38 7.52
N VAL A 132 35.93 -8.05 7.95
CA VAL A 132 35.94 -8.77 9.22
C VAL A 132 36.88 -9.97 9.19
N ARG A 133 36.82 -10.80 8.14
CA ARG A 133 37.71 -11.96 8.01
C ARG A 133 39.18 -11.57 7.87
N SER A 134 39.49 -10.41 7.30
CA SER A 134 40.87 -9.92 7.17
C SER A 134 41.40 -9.21 8.43
N SER A 135 40.52 -8.82 9.36
CA SER A 135 40.87 -8.16 10.63
C SER A 135 40.98 -9.12 11.82
N ASP A 136 40.82 -10.43 11.59
CA ASP A 136 40.94 -11.52 12.57
C ASP A 136 42.34 -11.73 13.18
N THR A 137 43.22 -10.73 13.16
CA THR A 137 44.42 -10.70 14.02
C THR A 137 44.13 -10.26 15.47
N SER A 138 42.90 -9.88 15.82
CA SER A 138 42.52 -9.71 17.23
C SER A 138 41.02 -9.93 17.49
N PRO A 139 40.61 -11.02 18.17
CA PRO A 139 39.21 -11.39 18.40
C PRO A 139 38.47 -10.48 19.40
N SER A 140 39.14 -9.49 20.00
CA SER A 140 38.59 -8.62 21.04
C SER A 140 37.89 -7.35 20.52
N ARG A 141 37.91 -7.09 19.19
CA ARG A 141 37.39 -5.85 18.60
C ARG A 141 36.06 -5.97 17.84
N GLN A 142 35.58 -7.20 17.62
CA GLN A 142 34.31 -7.45 16.96
C GLN A 142 33.20 -7.58 18.01
N GLY A 143 32.50 -6.48 18.26
CA GLY A 143 31.40 -6.43 19.21
C GLY A 143 30.04 -6.84 18.61
N PRO A 144 29.04 -7.14 19.46
CA PRO A 144 27.68 -7.52 19.05
C PRO A 144 27.01 -6.57 18.04
N ALA A 145 27.38 -5.29 18.06
CA ALA A 145 26.90 -4.28 17.11
C ALA A 145 27.15 -4.64 15.63
N TRP A 146 28.21 -5.41 15.32
CA TRP A 146 28.51 -5.83 13.96
C TRP A 146 27.54 -6.90 13.46
N GLU A 147 27.27 -7.91 14.29
CA GLU A 147 26.34 -8.98 13.98
C GLU A 147 24.92 -8.42 13.83
N ASP A 148 24.53 -7.49 14.70
CA ASP A 148 23.26 -6.76 14.62
C ASP A 148 23.12 -5.99 13.31
N THR A 149 24.17 -5.28 12.91
CA THR A 149 24.18 -4.51 11.64
C THR A 149 24.02 -5.44 10.44
N ARG A 150 24.73 -6.59 10.44
CA ARG A 150 24.64 -7.57 9.36
C ARG A 150 23.24 -8.21 9.30
N ALA A 151 22.68 -8.55 10.45
CA ALA A 151 21.33 -9.09 10.56
C ALA A 151 20.28 -8.10 10.04
N ALA A 152 20.43 -6.80 10.36
CA ALA A 152 19.57 -5.74 9.85
C ALA A 152 19.64 -5.60 8.32
N ILE A 153 20.86 -5.63 7.74
CA ILE A 153 21.04 -5.60 6.28
C ILE A 153 20.40 -6.83 5.63
N ASP A 154 20.58 -8.02 6.21
CA ASP A 154 19.99 -9.27 5.68
C ASP A 154 18.46 -9.28 5.79
N ALA A 155 17.90 -8.72 6.86
CA ALA A 155 16.46 -8.53 6.97
C ALA A 155 15.93 -7.57 5.90
N HIS A 156 16.62 -6.45 5.67
CA HIS A 156 16.23 -5.47 4.66
C HIS A 156 16.28 -6.04 3.24
N LEU A 157 17.38 -6.70 2.87
CA LEU A 157 17.54 -7.33 1.55
C LEU A 157 16.43 -8.36 1.28
N ARG A 158 16.07 -9.18 2.27
CA ARG A 158 14.98 -10.15 2.14
C ARG A 158 13.61 -9.48 1.98
N ALA A 159 13.33 -8.46 2.79
CA ALA A 159 12.08 -7.72 2.70
C ALA A 159 11.91 -7.05 1.33
N ALA A 160 12.97 -6.40 0.84
CA ALA A 160 12.95 -5.71 -0.45
C ALA A 160 12.89 -6.69 -1.63
N ALA A 161 13.60 -7.82 -1.57
CA ALA A 161 13.50 -8.87 -2.60
C ALA A 161 12.07 -9.47 -2.68
N LYS A 162 11.43 -9.69 -1.52
CA LYS A 162 10.03 -10.15 -1.46
C LYS A 162 9.09 -9.13 -2.12
N LEU A 163 9.28 -7.85 -1.82
CA LEU A 163 8.47 -6.76 -2.37
C LEU A 163 8.62 -6.62 -3.89
N VAL A 164 9.85 -6.72 -4.40
CA VAL A 164 10.14 -6.71 -5.85
C VAL A 164 9.46 -7.90 -6.53
N ARG A 165 9.62 -9.12 -6.00
CA ARG A 165 9.00 -10.33 -6.58
C ARG A 165 7.48 -10.24 -6.61
N SER A 166 6.85 -9.86 -5.49
CA SER A 166 5.39 -9.70 -5.41
C SER A 166 4.84 -8.66 -6.39
N ASN A 167 5.58 -7.58 -6.66
CA ASN A 167 5.19 -6.58 -7.65
C ASN A 167 5.42 -7.10 -9.08
N LEU A 168 6.54 -7.77 -9.38
CA LEU A 168 6.81 -8.35 -10.70
C LEU A 168 5.78 -9.41 -11.09
N ASP A 169 5.47 -10.35 -10.20
CA ASP A 169 4.47 -11.40 -10.45
C ASP A 169 3.08 -10.83 -10.76
N ARG A 170 2.78 -9.65 -10.20
CA ARG A 170 1.50 -8.94 -10.36
C ARG A 170 1.41 -8.14 -11.66
N TRP A 171 2.55 -7.70 -12.17
CA TRP A 171 2.68 -6.69 -13.23
C TRP A 171 3.32 -7.20 -14.52
N SER A 172 3.85 -8.42 -14.54
CA SER A 172 4.50 -9.05 -15.70
C SER A 172 3.54 -9.59 -16.77
N ARG A 173 2.22 -9.52 -16.54
CA ARG A 173 1.17 -9.98 -17.46
C ARG A 173 0.34 -8.84 -18.02
#